data_AF-A0A349GCE5-F1
#
_entry.id   AF-A0A349GCE5-F1
#
_cell.length_a   1.000
_cell.length_b   1.000
_cell.length_c   1.000
_cell.angle_alpha   90.00
_cell.angle_beta   90.00
_cell.angle_gamma   90.00
#
_symmetry.space_group_name_H-M   'P 1'
#
loop_
_entity.id
_entity.type
_entity.pdbx_description
1 polymer ?
#
loop_
_entity_poly.entity_id
_entity_poly.type
_entity_poly.pdbx_seq_one_letter_code
_entity_poly.pdbx_strand_id
1 'polypeptide(L)'
;MNVIGMRTIKTGLAVAVTLLVCELFKVTNPFFAAIAAIFAMESSIDETMVAVRDRLLGTILGAVLAIIFTTFVPVNALSIGVGIIVVIHLCNLFKWHGTIKISTVVFVAIALGFQEGGQVEYAIFRTFDTFIGLSISALINLFVFPKR
;
A
#
# COMPACT_ATOMS: atom_id res chain seq x y z
N MET A 1 -25.38 -21.51 10.13
CA MET A 1 -23.93 -21.22 10.10
C MET A 1 -23.64 -20.45 8.82
N ASN A 2 -23.18 -19.21 8.92
CA ASN A 2 -22.94 -18.39 7.73
C ASN A 2 -21.80 -19.00 6.92
N VAL A 3 -22.10 -19.33 5.65
CA VAL A 3 -21.13 -19.86 4.69
C VAL A 3 -20.02 -18.85 4.52
N ILE A 4 -18.76 -19.29 4.56
CA ILE A 4 -17.60 -18.43 4.33
C ILE A 4 -17.76 -17.77 2.96
N GLY A 5 -17.73 -16.43 2.93
CA GLY A 5 -17.90 -15.68 1.70
C GLY A 5 -16.72 -15.90 0.73
N MET A 6 -17.00 -15.92 -0.57
CA MET A 6 -15.98 -16.13 -1.60
C MET A 6 -14.81 -15.14 -1.49
N ARG A 7 -15.10 -13.87 -1.14
CA ARG A 7 -14.08 -12.85 -0.87
C ARG A 7 -13.10 -13.30 0.21
N THR A 8 -13.60 -13.87 1.32
CA THR A 8 -12.77 -14.35 2.44
C THR A 8 -11.78 -15.43 1.98
N ILE A 9 -12.24 -16.37 1.14
CA ILE A 9 -11.38 -17.43 0.58
C ILE A 9 -10.32 -16.82 -0.34
N LYS A 10 -10.70 -15.91 -1.24
CA LYS A 10 -9.77 -15.21 -2.13
C LYS A 10 -8.72 -14.41 -1.36
N THR A 11 -9.11 -13.71 -0.29
CA THR A 11 -8.16 -12.97 0.55
C THR A 11 -7.14 -13.90 1.18
N GLY A 12 -7.57 -15.01 1.79
CA GLY A 12 -6.67 -15.99 2.38
C GLY A 12 -5.70 -16.58 1.35
N LEU A 13 -6.21 -16.93 0.17
CA LEU A 13 -5.39 -17.44 -0.93
C LEU A 13 -4.39 -16.40 -1.44
N ALA A 14 -4.81 -15.14 -1.64
CA ALA A 14 -3.93 -14.08 -2.08
C ALA A 14 -2.79 -13.82 -1.10
N VAL A 15 -3.05 -13.85 0.21
CA VAL A 15 -2.01 -13.73 1.23
C VAL A 15 -1.05 -14.92 1.17
N ALA A 16 -1.56 -16.15 1.13
CA ALA A 16 -0.72 -17.35 1.06
C ALA A 16 0.20 -17.33 -0.17
N VAL A 17 -0.34 -17.04 -1.34
CA VAL A 17 0.43 -16.92 -2.59
C VAL A 17 1.43 -15.76 -2.51
N THR A 18 1.05 -14.63 -1.91
CA THR A 18 1.96 -13.49 -1.71
C THR A 18 3.16 -13.88 -0.87
N LEU A 19 2.94 -14.56 0.26
CA LEU A 19 4.03 -14.99 1.13
C LEU A 19 4.94 -16.02 0.45
N LEU A 20 4.39 -16.97 -0.31
CA LEU A 20 5.17 -17.94 -1.08
C LEU A 20 6.04 -17.25 -2.15
N VAL A 21 5.49 -16.25 -2.84
CA VAL A 21 6.27 -15.44 -3.79
C VAL A 21 7.36 -14.66 -3.06
N CYS A 22 7.07 -14.02 -1.93
CA CYS A 22 8.08 -13.31 -1.15
C CYS A 22 9.22 -14.23 -0.70
N GLU A 23 8.93 -15.46 -0.28
CA GLU A 23 9.93 -16.47 0.09
C GLU A 23 10.81 -16.85 -1.10
N LEU A 24 10.19 -17.09 -2.28
CA LEU A 24 10.91 -17.44 -3.50
C LEU A 24 11.88 -16.33 -3.96
N PHE A 25 11.45 -15.07 -3.84
CA PHE A 25 12.25 -13.90 -4.20
C PHE A 25 13.16 -13.39 -3.06
N LYS A 26 13.16 -14.06 -1.89
CA LYS A 26 13.91 -13.65 -0.68
C LYS A 26 13.65 -12.19 -0.29
N VAL A 27 12.39 -11.76 -0.38
CA VAL A 27 11.97 -10.41 -0.01
C VAL A 27 12.22 -10.19 1.48
N THR A 28 12.94 -9.13 1.83
CA THR A 28 13.38 -8.84 3.20
C THR A 28 12.21 -8.56 4.14
N ASN A 29 11.11 -7.99 3.64
CA ASN A 29 9.96 -7.62 4.46
C ASN A 29 8.60 -8.05 3.86
N PRO A 30 8.23 -9.35 3.97
CA PRO A 30 6.98 -9.87 3.41
C PRO A 30 5.71 -9.29 4.04
N PHE A 31 5.83 -8.63 5.20
CA PHE A 31 4.69 -8.03 5.91
C PHE A 31 3.94 -7.00 5.07
N PHE A 32 4.66 -6.10 4.38
CA PHE A 32 4.03 -5.07 3.56
C PHE A 32 3.34 -5.64 2.33
N ALA A 33 3.93 -6.67 1.71
CA ALA A 33 3.32 -7.39 0.60
C ALA A 33 2.01 -8.07 1.02
N ALA A 34 2.00 -8.79 2.14
CA ALA A 34 0.81 -9.45 2.65
C ALA A 34 -0.33 -8.45 2.97
N ILE A 35 0.00 -7.33 3.62
CA ILE A 35 -0.96 -6.25 3.89
C ILE A 35 -1.49 -5.66 2.58
N ALA A 36 -0.63 -5.41 1.60
CA ALA A 36 -1.07 -4.89 0.31
C ALA A 36 -2.06 -5.84 -0.38
N ALA A 37 -1.82 -7.15 -0.32
CA ALA A 37 -2.73 -8.15 -0.87
C ALA A 37 -4.12 -8.11 -0.18
N ILE A 38 -4.14 -8.00 1.15
CA ILE A 38 -5.38 -7.90 1.95
C ILE A 38 -6.18 -6.65 1.57
N PHE A 39 -5.53 -5.49 1.54
CA PHE A 39 -6.20 -4.21 1.28
C PHE A 39 -6.68 -4.05 -0.15
N ALA A 40 -6.08 -4.74 -1.12
CA ALA A 40 -6.51 -4.70 -2.52
C ALA A 40 -7.62 -5.71 -2.84
N MET A 41 -7.78 -6.75 -2.02
CA MET A 41 -8.76 -7.80 -2.29
C MET A 41 -10.19 -7.31 -2.01
N GLU A 42 -10.97 -7.17 -3.07
CA GLU A 42 -12.36 -6.71 -3.04
C GLU A 42 -13.31 -7.77 -3.60
N SER A 43 -14.60 -7.44 -3.64
CA SER A 43 -15.64 -8.41 -4.00
C SER A 43 -15.70 -8.69 -5.51
N SER A 44 -15.28 -7.73 -6.32
CA SER A 44 -15.16 -7.82 -7.78
C SER A 44 -13.79 -7.38 -8.28
N ILE A 45 -13.45 -7.77 -9.51
CA ILE A 45 -12.17 -7.39 -10.13
C ILE A 45 -12.08 -5.89 -10.39
N ASP A 46 -13.20 -5.25 -10.76
CA ASP A 46 -13.25 -3.82 -11.04
C ASP A 46 -12.96 -3.02 -9.75
N GLU A 47 -13.54 -3.43 -8.63
CA GLU A 47 -13.25 -2.86 -7.31
C GLU A 47 -11.78 -3.08 -6.90
N THR A 48 -11.25 -4.29 -7.13
CA THR A 48 -9.83 -4.58 -6.84
C THR A 48 -8.90 -3.74 -7.71
N MET A 49 -9.21 -3.50 -8.99
CA MET A 49 -8.38 -2.65 -9.85
C MET A 49 -8.38 -1.20 -9.38
N VAL A 50 -9.52 -0.68 -8.93
CA VAL A 50 -9.61 0.65 -8.30
C VAL A 50 -8.77 0.69 -7.03
N ALA A 51 -8.87 -0.32 -6.15
CA ALA A 51 -8.09 -0.40 -4.92
C ALA A 51 -6.58 -0.49 -5.18
N VAL A 52 -6.16 -1.29 -6.17
CA VAL A 52 -4.76 -1.42 -6.61
C VAL A 52 -4.23 -0.08 -7.11
N ARG A 53 -4.97 0.59 -8.00
CA ARG A 53 -4.60 1.91 -8.52
C ARG A 53 -4.44 2.93 -7.39
N ASP A 54 -5.43 2.99 -6.50
CA ASP A 54 -5.43 3.98 -5.42
C ASP A 54 -4.30 3.72 -4.42
N ARG A 55 -3.98 2.45 -4.17
CA ARG A 55 -2.84 2.06 -3.32
C ARG A 55 -1.51 2.46 -3.95
N LEU A 56 -1.31 2.21 -5.25
CA LEU A 56 -0.09 2.59 -5.96
C LEU A 56 0.11 4.11 -5.96
N LEU A 57 -0.89 4.86 -6.42
CA LEU A 57 -0.82 6.32 -6.48
C LEU A 57 -0.57 6.93 -5.11
N GLY A 58 -1.28 6.46 -4.08
CA GLY A 58 -1.10 7.01 -2.75
C GLY A 58 0.22 6.62 -2.10
N THR A 59 0.75 5.43 -2.38
CA THR A 59 2.06 5.02 -1.88
C THR A 59 3.16 5.88 -2.49
N ILE A 60 3.13 6.10 -3.81
CA ILE A 60 4.08 6.95 -4.51
C ILE A 60 4.00 8.38 -3.98
N LEU A 61 2.80 8.96 -3.89
CA LEU A 61 2.62 10.33 -3.41
C LEU A 61 3.09 10.49 -1.96
N GLY A 62 2.69 9.60 -1.07
CA GLY A 62 3.10 9.63 0.34
C GLY A 62 4.62 9.50 0.50
N ALA A 63 5.26 8.63 -0.29
CA ALA A 63 6.70 8.43 -0.26
C ALA A 63 7.47 9.65 -0.77
N VAL A 64 7.10 10.18 -1.93
CA VAL A 64 7.74 11.36 -2.52
C VAL A 64 7.62 12.56 -1.57
N LEU A 65 6.42 12.81 -1.05
CA LEU A 65 6.21 13.92 -0.12
C LEU A 65 6.94 13.74 1.20
N ALA A 66 7.04 12.51 1.72
CA ALA A 66 7.82 12.25 2.93
C ALA A 66 9.29 12.58 2.73
N ILE A 67 9.90 12.05 1.67
CA ILE A 67 11.33 12.27 1.35
C ILE A 67 11.61 13.77 1.18
N ILE A 68 10.77 14.49 0.43
CA ILE A 68 10.92 15.94 0.25
C ILE A 68 10.77 16.65 1.60
N PHE A 69 9.71 16.34 2.36
CA PHE A 69 9.39 17.02 3.60
C PHE A 69 10.48 16.85 4.67
N THR A 70 10.97 15.63 4.88
CA THR A 70 12.01 15.32 5.88
C THR A 70 13.38 15.88 5.51
N THR A 71 13.63 16.17 4.23
CA THR A 71 14.87 16.82 3.77
C THR A 71 14.93 18.28 4.20
N PHE A 72 13.79 18.98 4.25
CA PHE A 72 13.73 20.41 4.54
C PHE A 72 13.23 20.74 5.95
N VAL A 73 12.49 19.84 6.59
CA VAL A 73 11.78 20.12 7.85
C VAL A 73 12.17 19.08 8.92
N PRO A 74 12.54 19.52 10.14
CA PRO A 74 12.85 18.59 11.23
C PRO A 74 11.61 17.79 11.64
N VAL A 75 11.79 16.48 11.83
CA VAL A 75 10.70 15.56 12.17
C VAL A 75 10.29 15.70 13.63
N ASN A 76 9.08 16.23 13.86
CA ASN A 76 8.41 16.32 15.15
C ASN A 76 6.88 16.26 14.96
N ALA A 77 6.12 16.14 16.06
CA ALA A 77 4.66 15.99 16.01
C ALA A 77 3.94 17.09 15.21
N LEU A 78 4.34 18.35 15.36
CA LEU A 78 3.73 19.47 14.63
C LEU A 78 4.06 19.43 13.14
N SER A 79 5.32 19.20 12.79
CA SER A 79 5.75 19.09 11.40
C SER A 79 5.03 17.95 10.66
N ILE A 80 4.87 16.78 11.28
CA ILE A 80 4.15 15.64 10.70
C ILE A 80 2.68 16.00 10.48
N GLY A 81 2.05 16.68 11.45
CA GLY A 81 0.68 17.16 11.30
C GLY A 81 0.52 18.08 10.09
N VAL A 82 1.44 19.04 9.91
CA VAL A 82 1.47 19.92 8.73
C VAL A 82 1.70 19.12 7.45
N GLY A 83 2.64 18.17 7.46
CA GLY A 83 2.89 17.29 6.32
C GLY A 83 1.66 16.49 5.89
N ILE A 84 0.90 15.95 6.84
CA ILE A 84 -0.38 15.26 6.57
C ILE A 84 -1.38 16.22 5.91
N ILE A 85 -1.51 17.46 6.39
CA ILE A 85 -2.41 18.45 5.78
C ILE A 85 -2.01 18.69 4.31
N VAL A 86 -0.71 18.83 4.03
CA VAL A 86 -0.18 18.99 2.67
C VAL A 86 -0.52 17.78 1.80
N VAL A 87 -0.29 16.56 2.30
CA VAL A 87 -0.63 15.32 1.58
C VAL A 87 -2.12 15.27 1.24
N ILE A 88 -3.00 15.54 2.22
CA ILE A 88 -4.46 15.54 2.02
C ILE A 88 -4.85 16.60 0.98
N HIS A 89 -4.29 17.80 1.08
CA HIS A 89 -4.57 18.88 0.15
C HIS A 89 -4.19 18.49 -1.29
N LEU A 90 -3.03 17.89 -1.49
CA LEU A 90 -2.58 17.42 -2.81
C LEU A 90 -3.45 16.28 -3.35
N CYS A 91 -3.83 15.31 -2.53
CA CYS A 91 -4.77 14.27 -2.95
C CYS A 91 -6.11 14.86 -3.41
N ASN A 92 -6.64 15.85 -2.69
CA ASN A 92 -7.88 16.53 -3.06
C ASN A 92 -7.74 17.34 -4.34
N LEU A 93 -6.60 18.03 -4.54
CA LEU A 93 -6.31 18.77 -5.76
C LEU A 93 -6.32 17.87 -7.00
N PHE A 94 -5.76 16.66 -6.89
CA PHE A 94 -5.76 15.67 -7.96
C PHE A 94 -7.07 14.85 -8.06
N LYS A 95 -8.06 15.12 -7.20
CA LYS A 95 -9.32 14.35 -7.09
C LYS A 95 -9.10 12.87 -6.75
N TRP A 96 -8.01 12.55 -6.04
CA TRP A 96 -7.62 11.21 -5.63
C TRP A 96 -8.15 10.87 -4.23
N HIS A 97 -9.45 11.03 -3.99
CA HIS A 97 -10.02 10.88 -2.65
C HIS A 97 -9.79 9.48 -2.04
N GLY A 98 -9.79 8.43 -2.87
CA GLY A 98 -9.52 7.05 -2.44
C GLY A 98 -8.08 6.82 -1.94
N THR A 99 -7.13 7.68 -2.33
CA THR A 99 -5.71 7.52 -1.98
C THR A 99 -5.33 8.22 -0.68
N ILE A 100 -6.19 9.09 -0.13
CA ILE A 100 -5.87 9.95 1.02
C ILE A 100 -5.35 9.11 2.20
N LYS A 101 -6.09 8.08 2.60
CA LYS A 101 -5.75 7.23 3.75
C LYS A 101 -4.40 6.54 3.58
N ILE A 102 -4.13 5.97 2.41
CA ILE A 102 -2.87 5.26 2.18
C ILE A 102 -1.69 6.24 2.04
N SER A 103 -1.90 7.40 1.41
CA SER A 103 -0.87 8.42 1.23
C SER A 103 -0.38 8.96 2.57
N THR A 104 -1.30 9.25 3.50
CA THR A 104 -0.95 9.74 4.84
C THR A 104 -0.26 8.66 5.68
N VAL A 105 -0.72 7.41 5.63
CA VAL A 105 -0.06 6.28 6.30
C VAL A 105 1.36 6.07 5.77
N VAL A 106 1.55 6.15 4.45
CA VAL A 106 2.87 5.99 3.84
C VAL A 106 3.79 7.15 4.21
N PHE A 107 3.28 8.38 4.16
CA PHE A 107 4.00 9.58 4.57
C PHE A 107 4.54 9.46 5.99
N VAL A 108 3.66 9.16 6.96
CA VAL A 108 4.03 9.04 8.37
C VAL A 108 5.06 7.92 8.58
N ALA A 109 4.84 6.76 7.97
CA ALA A 109 5.74 5.62 8.15
C ALA A 109 7.13 5.86 7.53
N ILE A 110 7.28 6.67 6.48
CA ILE A 110 8.59 7.06 5.96
C ILE A 110 9.19 8.20 6.78
N ALA A 111 8.38 9.19 7.18
CA ALA A 111 8.85 10.32 7.97
C ALA A 111 9.36 9.91 9.36
N LEU A 112 8.70 8.92 9.99
CA LEU A 112 9.10 8.35 11.29
C LEU A 112 10.04 7.15 11.17
N GLY A 113 10.04 6.46 10.03
CA GLY A 113 10.69 5.16 9.84
C GLY A 113 12.20 5.22 9.66
N PHE A 114 12.89 6.13 10.34
CA PHE A 114 14.36 6.16 10.38
C PHE A 114 14.89 4.78 10.81
N GLN A 115 15.31 3.98 9.84
CA GLN A 115 16.12 2.78 10.03
C GLN A 115 17.38 2.89 9.19
N GLU A 116 18.40 2.14 9.59
CA GLU A 116 19.83 2.34 9.34
C GLU A 116 20.27 2.32 7.85
N GLY A 117 19.37 2.03 6.89
CA GLY A 117 19.62 2.09 5.43
C GLY A 117 19.22 3.40 4.73
N GLY A 118 18.54 4.32 5.43
CA GLY A 118 18.11 5.60 4.87
C GLY A 118 16.72 5.58 4.22
N GLN A 119 16.08 6.75 4.20
CA GLN A 119 14.64 6.89 3.90
C GLN A 119 14.28 6.51 2.45
N VAL A 120 15.18 6.77 1.50
CA VAL A 120 14.97 6.49 0.07
C VAL A 120 14.98 4.99 -0.18
N GLU A 121 15.96 4.28 0.37
CA GLU A 121 16.06 2.82 0.25
C GLU A 121 14.83 2.14 0.86
N TYR A 122 14.44 2.57 2.06
CA TYR A 122 13.22 2.09 2.71
C TYR A 122 11.96 2.33 1.86
N ALA A 123 11.81 3.52 1.27
CA ALA A 123 10.68 3.85 0.42
C ALA A 123 10.63 2.99 -0.85
N ILE A 124 11.78 2.70 -1.46
CA ILE A 124 11.89 1.83 -2.65
C ILE A 124 11.45 0.41 -2.31
N PHE A 125 12.04 -0.20 -1.28
CA PHE A 125 11.69 -1.56 -0.87
C PHE A 125 10.21 -1.67 -0.51
N ARG A 126 9.69 -0.72 0.27
CA ARG A 126 8.28 -0.70 0.65
C ARG A 126 7.34 -0.60 -0.56
N THR A 127 7.71 0.20 -1.57
CA THR A 127 6.92 0.33 -2.79
C THR A 127 6.92 -0.97 -3.59
N PHE A 128 8.08 -1.62 -3.70
CA PHE A 128 8.23 -2.89 -4.38
C PHE A 128 7.46 -4.02 -3.67
N ASP A 129 7.58 -4.14 -2.35
CA ASP A 129 6.86 -5.13 -1.54
C ASP A 129 5.34 -4.94 -1.70
N THR A 130 4.88 -3.70 -1.65
CA THR A 130 3.47 -3.37 -1.88
C THR A 130 3.03 -3.81 -3.27
N PHE A 131 3.83 -3.54 -4.31
CA PHE A 131 3.51 -3.92 -5.69
C PHE A 131 3.32 -5.44 -5.86
N ILE A 132 4.13 -6.26 -5.20
CA ILE A 132 3.99 -7.74 -5.24
C ILE A 132 2.60 -8.14 -4.72
N GLY A 133 2.22 -7.67 -3.53
CA GLY A 133 0.92 -8.01 -2.94
C GLY A 133 -0.26 -7.52 -3.76
N LEU A 134 -0.17 -6.32 -4.33
CA LEU A 134 -1.21 -5.78 -5.23
C LEU A 134 -1.37 -6.63 -6.49
N SER A 135 -0.26 -7.02 -7.11
CA SER A 135 -0.26 -7.86 -8.32
C SER A 135 -0.89 -9.22 -8.05
N ILE A 136 -0.54 -9.86 -6.94
CA ILE A 136 -1.08 -11.17 -6.59
C ILE A 136 -2.56 -11.09 -6.22
N SER A 137 -2.99 -10.04 -5.51
CA SER A 137 -4.40 -9.80 -5.21
C SER A 137 -5.25 -9.65 -6.48
N ALA A 138 -4.75 -8.86 -7.44
CA ALA A 138 -5.36 -8.69 -8.75
C ALA A 138 -5.50 -10.03 -9.50
N LEU A 139 -4.41 -10.81 -9.57
CA LEU A 139 -4.39 -12.11 -10.25
C LEU A 139 -5.36 -13.11 -9.61
N ILE A 140 -5.37 -13.20 -8.28
CA ILE A 140 -6.28 -14.10 -7.57
C ILE A 140 -7.73 -13.68 -7.80
N ASN A 141 -8.07 -12.39 -7.76
CA ASN A 141 -9.45 -11.98 -7.98
C ASN A 141 -9.91 -12.21 -9.43
N LEU A 142 -8.98 -12.10 -10.39
CA LEU A 142 -9.22 -12.35 -11.81
C LEU A 142 -9.42 -13.83 -12.14
N PHE A 143 -8.60 -14.72 -11.58
CA PHE A 143 -8.60 -16.15 -11.96
C PHE A 143 -9.47 -17.04 -11.08
N VAL A 144 -9.68 -16.66 -9.82
CA VAL A 144 -10.45 -17.48 -8.87
C VAL A 144 -11.88 -16.95 -8.80
N PHE A 145 -12.83 -17.62 -9.44
CA PHE A 145 -14.26 -17.25 -9.47
C PHE A 145 -14.50 -15.74 -9.70
N PRO A 146 -14.09 -15.19 -10.86
CA PRO A 146 -14.17 -13.77 -11.12
C PRO A 146 -15.61 -13.27 -11.06
N LYS A 147 -15.81 -12.20 -10.31
CA LYS A 147 -16.98 -11.34 -10.39
C LYS A 147 -16.52 -10.04 -11.03
N ARG A 148 -17.24 -9.59 -12.05
CA ARG A 148 -17.01 -8.29 -12.69
C ARG A 148 -17.69 -7.23 -11.85
#